data_AF-A0A821BIG8-F1
#
_entry.id   AF-A0A821BIG8-F1
#
_cell.length_a   1.000
_cell.length_b   1.000
_cell.length_c   1.000
_cell.angle_alpha   90.00
_cell.angle_beta   90.00
_cell.angle_gamma   90.00
#
_symmetry.space_group_name_H-M   'P 1'
#
loop_
_entity.id
_entity.type
_entity.pdbx_description
1 polymer ?
#
loop_
_entity_poly.entity_id
_entity_poly.type
_entity_poly.pdbx_seq_one_letter_code
_entity_poly.pdbx_strand_id
1 'polypeptide(L)'
;EQSELGLSKQEVAKQVQTQLNLEYVERAFETIENSNEIEELSPGLGRLLVLQARSILTMKSVVQNLNDDLEKHLKMIREKLIREHPIKSKISRWIQSKLFEERINYIHQHEWDAHQLSIDQCQALGNQQVAYFIQRDFTFRKDHEPILRRTLKPSIEPSKTIECSRSIWLPKYWIVERTYPLPTERIPTPYAKYNLQRKITYSTTTRYPFWRWKLFALRTYCWLLNAIYTFCLVIPFASPVSFRALLSPRPFRPDYKFNRDDLKLHEDPSSKTETFISRLAALWNHVRQSRQKFERAPDRAKGFVGTVAICTVYPVSCVLLSTGSFILGALSPIWMPILTLLFHIVQILVYDANSAGEYGRKFFCLINILITDFLLCGIVQPILVLIALVFSPITSLLILIYALLHRFAGGLYDIIVFKLIIKRLARIPAHDTFLARRIAGPGLAAQYFYQVSSPEVLAALESLIEQKELKMYRSYI
;
A
#
# COMPACT_ATOMS: atom_id res chain seq x y z
N GLU A 1 -17.98 -64.04 -18.50
CA GLU A 1 -17.27 -63.55 -19.69
C GLU A 1 -16.42 -62.28 -19.45
N GLN A 2 -15.72 -62.15 -18.31
CA GLN A 2 -14.76 -61.04 -18.08
C GLN A 2 -13.41 -61.55 -17.55
N SER A 3 -12.99 -62.73 -17.99
CA SER A 3 -11.65 -63.28 -17.70
C SER A 3 -10.80 -63.40 -18.96
N GLU A 4 -10.94 -62.48 -19.92
CA GLU A 4 -10.17 -62.51 -21.18
C GLU A 4 -9.33 -61.26 -21.46
N LEU A 5 -9.25 -60.30 -20.52
CA LEU A 5 -8.23 -59.27 -20.57
C LEU A 5 -7.36 -59.39 -19.31
N GLY A 6 -6.06 -59.61 -19.50
CA GLY A 6 -5.04 -59.71 -18.44
C GLY A 6 -4.81 -58.38 -17.69
N LEU A 7 -5.88 -57.72 -17.26
CA LEU A 7 -5.88 -56.54 -16.41
C LEU A 7 -5.71 -56.99 -14.96
N SER A 8 -4.82 -56.32 -14.24
CA SER A 8 -4.62 -56.57 -12.81
C SER A 8 -5.92 -56.28 -12.04
N LYS A 9 -6.23 -57.05 -10.99
CA LYS A 9 -7.41 -56.82 -10.12
C LYS A 9 -7.51 -55.37 -9.63
N GLN A 10 -6.37 -54.69 -9.49
CA GLN A 10 -6.30 -53.27 -9.10
C GLN A 10 -6.73 -52.31 -10.23
N GLU A 11 -6.49 -52.66 -11.49
CA GLU A 11 -6.89 -51.87 -12.65
C GLU A 11 -8.40 -52.00 -12.89
N VAL A 12 -8.94 -53.20 -12.73
CA VAL A 12 -10.39 -53.45 -12.77
C VAL A 12 -11.11 -52.66 -11.66
N ALA A 13 -10.59 -52.67 -10.43
CA ALA A 13 -11.16 -51.89 -9.32
C ALA A 13 -11.13 -50.38 -9.59
N LYS A 14 -10.05 -49.85 -10.19
CA LYS A 14 -9.97 -48.44 -10.59
C LYS A 14 -10.97 -48.10 -11.69
N GLN A 15 -11.13 -48.95 -12.71
CA GLN A 15 -12.09 -48.71 -13.78
C GLN A 15 -13.53 -48.69 -13.26
N VAL A 16 -13.89 -49.65 -12.39
CA VAL A 16 -15.21 -49.69 -11.75
C VAL A 16 -15.45 -48.44 -10.90
N GLN A 17 -14.46 -47.98 -10.12
CA GLN A 17 -14.58 -46.76 -9.34
C GLN A 17 -14.78 -45.51 -10.23
N THR A 18 -14.05 -45.42 -11.35
CA THR A 18 -14.19 -44.30 -12.29
C THR A 18 -15.57 -44.30 -12.92
N GLN A 19 -16.10 -45.47 -13.32
CA GLN A 19 -17.46 -45.57 -13.88
C GLN A 19 -18.54 -45.21 -12.86
N LEU A 20 -18.43 -45.69 -11.61
CA LEU A 20 -19.33 -45.32 -10.52
C LEU A 20 -19.33 -43.81 -10.25
N ASN A 21 -18.15 -43.19 -10.25
CA ASN A 21 -18.02 -41.75 -10.05
C ASN A 21 -18.65 -40.96 -11.20
N LEU A 22 -18.50 -41.41 -12.46
CA LEU A 22 -19.14 -40.77 -13.62
C LEU A 22 -20.66 -40.86 -13.54
N GLU A 23 -21.20 -42.04 -13.19
CA GLU A 23 -22.64 -42.24 -13.04
C GLU A 23 -23.21 -41.39 -11.90
N TYR A 24 -22.51 -41.30 -10.77
CA TYR A 24 -22.89 -40.41 -9.67
C TYR A 24 -22.92 -38.93 -10.10
N VAL A 25 -21.92 -38.50 -10.85
CA VAL A 25 -21.83 -37.11 -11.34
C VAL A 25 -22.95 -36.79 -12.33
N GLU A 26 -23.27 -37.69 -13.26
CA GLU A 26 -24.39 -37.49 -14.19
C GLU A 26 -25.74 -37.42 -13.46
N ARG A 27 -25.99 -38.32 -12.49
CA ARG A 27 -27.21 -38.25 -11.67
C ARG A 27 -27.30 -36.95 -10.85
N ALA A 28 -26.17 -36.47 -10.35
CA ALA A 28 -26.11 -35.19 -9.64
C ALA A 28 -26.42 -34.02 -10.59
N PHE A 29 -25.90 -34.05 -11.82
CA PHE A 29 -26.20 -33.04 -12.84
C PHE A 29 -27.67 -33.06 -13.27
N GLU A 30 -28.25 -34.24 -13.49
CA GLU A 30 -29.68 -34.40 -13.77
C GLU A 30 -30.55 -33.85 -12.62
N THR A 31 -30.14 -34.08 -11.37
CA THR A 31 -30.86 -33.57 -10.19
C THR A 31 -30.81 -32.04 -10.12
N ILE A 32 -29.65 -31.44 -10.43
CA ILE A 32 -29.47 -29.98 -10.43
C ILE A 32 -30.24 -29.33 -11.58
N GLU A 33 -30.21 -29.92 -12.79
CA GLU A 33 -30.95 -29.41 -13.96
C GLU A 33 -32.47 -29.43 -13.76
N ASN A 34 -33.00 -30.45 -13.07
CA ASN A 34 -34.43 -30.64 -12.86
C ASN A 34 -34.94 -30.14 -11.49
N SER A 35 -34.11 -29.41 -10.73
CA SER A 35 -34.51 -28.94 -9.39
C SER A 35 -35.39 -27.69 -9.45
N ASN A 36 -36.61 -27.81 -8.93
CA ASN A 36 -37.58 -26.70 -8.90
C ASN A 36 -37.08 -25.52 -8.05
N GLU A 37 -36.38 -25.79 -6.95
CA GLU A 37 -35.83 -24.76 -6.05
C GLU A 37 -34.81 -23.84 -6.74
N ILE A 38 -34.00 -24.38 -7.66
CA ILE A 38 -33.00 -23.61 -8.40
C ILE A 38 -33.65 -22.81 -9.53
N GLU A 39 -34.66 -23.38 -10.17
CA GLU A 39 -35.42 -22.70 -11.23
C GLU A 39 -36.24 -21.52 -10.66
N GLU A 40 -36.76 -21.63 -9.43
CA GLU A 40 -37.43 -20.55 -8.71
C GLU A 40 -36.49 -19.35 -8.41
N LEU A 41 -35.19 -19.60 -8.19
CA LEU A 41 -34.21 -18.54 -7.94
C LEU A 41 -33.89 -17.74 -9.20
N SER A 42 -33.68 -18.43 -10.32
CA SER A 42 -33.46 -17.80 -11.63
C SER A 42 -33.68 -18.84 -12.73
N PRO A 43 -34.45 -18.50 -13.79
CA PRO A 43 -34.70 -19.43 -14.88
C PRO A 43 -33.39 -19.83 -15.58
N GLY A 44 -33.17 -21.14 -15.76
CA GLY A 44 -32.00 -21.68 -16.44
C GLY A 44 -30.70 -21.68 -15.64
N LEU A 45 -30.73 -21.34 -14.34
CA LEU A 45 -29.55 -21.35 -13.46
C LEU A 45 -28.98 -22.77 -13.30
N GLY A 46 -29.83 -23.78 -13.14
CA GLY A 46 -29.42 -25.19 -13.00
C GLY A 46 -28.58 -25.66 -14.20
N ARG A 47 -29.02 -25.34 -15.42
CA ARG A 47 -28.30 -25.64 -16.65
C ARG A 47 -26.94 -24.94 -16.73
N LEU A 48 -26.85 -23.67 -16.32
CA LEU A 48 -25.57 -22.95 -16.31
C LEU A 48 -24.58 -23.55 -15.31
N LEU A 49 -25.05 -23.93 -14.11
CA LEU A 49 -24.21 -24.58 -13.10
C LEU A 49 -23.68 -25.93 -13.58
N VAL A 50 -24.51 -26.75 -14.22
CA VAL A 50 -24.09 -28.03 -14.79
C VAL A 50 -23.11 -27.83 -15.94
N LEU A 51 -23.35 -26.88 -16.84
CA LEU A 51 -22.41 -26.55 -17.91
C LEU A 51 -21.05 -26.11 -17.37
N GLN A 52 -21.04 -25.29 -16.32
CA GLN A 52 -19.81 -24.85 -15.66
C GLN A 52 -19.10 -26.04 -14.98
N ALA A 53 -19.83 -26.87 -14.23
CA ALA A 53 -19.27 -28.05 -13.56
C ALA A 53 -18.67 -29.06 -14.56
N ARG A 54 -19.38 -29.35 -15.66
CA ARG A 54 -18.88 -30.18 -16.77
C ARG A 54 -17.59 -29.61 -17.33
N SER A 55 -17.54 -28.31 -17.61
CA SER A 55 -16.33 -27.69 -18.15
C SER A 55 -15.11 -27.80 -17.22
N ILE A 56 -15.31 -27.68 -15.91
CA ILE A 56 -14.23 -27.85 -14.91
C ILE A 56 -13.72 -29.29 -14.89
N LEU A 57 -14.64 -30.27 -14.93
CA LEU A 57 -14.27 -31.69 -14.99
C LEU A 57 -13.50 -32.01 -16.27
N THR A 58 -13.94 -31.47 -17.40
CA THR A 58 -13.25 -31.58 -18.69
C THR A 58 -11.84 -31.01 -18.61
N MET A 59 -11.68 -29.76 -18.16
CA MET A 59 -10.35 -29.14 -18.00
C MET A 59 -9.44 -29.95 -17.07
N LYS A 60 -9.99 -30.50 -15.98
CA LYS A 60 -9.23 -31.35 -15.06
C LYS A 60 -8.77 -32.64 -15.74
N SER A 61 -9.62 -33.26 -16.56
CA SER A 61 -9.28 -34.46 -17.31
C SER A 61 -8.19 -34.19 -18.36
N VAL A 62 -8.24 -33.04 -19.05
CA VAL A 62 -7.19 -32.61 -19.99
C VAL A 62 -5.84 -32.50 -19.28
N VAL A 63 -5.80 -31.85 -18.12
CA VAL A 63 -4.57 -31.72 -17.32
C VAL A 63 -4.06 -33.07 -16.83
N GLN A 64 -4.94 -33.99 -16.45
CA GLN A 64 -4.55 -35.34 -16.06
C GLN A 64 -3.95 -36.11 -17.23
N ASN A 65 -4.58 -36.07 -18.41
CA ASN A 65 -4.07 -36.73 -19.62
C ASN A 65 -2.68 -36.20 -20.02
N LEU A 66 -2.48 -34.88 -19.97
CA LEU A 66 -1.17 -34.27 -20.26
C LEU A 66 -0.10 -34.65 -19.23
N ASN A 67 -0.46 -34.78 -17.95
CA ASN A 67 0.46 -35.26 -16.92
C ASN A 67 0.84 -36.74 -17.16
N ASP A 68 -0.13 -37.58 -17.53
CA ASP A 68 0.12 -38.98 -17.85
C ASP A 68 1.05 -39.10 -19.07
N ASP A 69 0.87 -38.25 -20.08
CA ASP A 69 1.72 -38.23 -21.27
C ASP A 69 3.14 -37.71 -20.96
N LEU A 70 3.27 -36.69 -20.09
CA LEU A 70 4.55 -36.26 -19.55
C LEU A 70 5.25 -37.40 -18.78
N GLU A 71 4.52 -38.16 -17.95
CA GLU A 71 5.10 -39.28 -17.22
C GLU A 71 5.58 -40.40 -18.15
N LYS A 72 4.79 -40.74 -19.19
CA LYS A 72 5.20 -41.70 -20.23
C LYS A 72 6.45 -41.22 -20.96
N HIS A 73 6.49 -39.93 -21.32
CA HIS A 73 7.65 -39.32 -21.97
C HIS A 73 8.91 -39.42 -21.09
N LEU A 74 8.79 -39.06 -19.81
CA LEU A 74 9.91 -39.14 -18.86
C LEU A 74 10.38 -40.57 -18.61
N LYS A 75 9.47 -41.57 -18.61
CA LYS A 75 9.84 -43.00 -18.53
C LYS A 75 10.64 -43.43 -19.76
N MET A 76 10.20 -43.06 -20.95
CA MET A 76 10.91 -43.36 -22.21
C MET A 76 12.30 -42.69 -22.25
N ILE A 77 12.39 -41.43 -21.87
CA ILE A 77 13.69 -40.72 -21.78
C ILE A 77 14.60 -41.36 -20.75
N ARG A 78 14.06 -41.77 -19.60
CA ARG A 78 14.83 -42.48 -18.58
C ARG A 78 15.43 -43.78 -19.12
N GLU A 79 14.65 -44.57 -19.84
CA GLU A 79 15.14 -45.80 -20.46
C GLU A 79 16.22 -45.52 -21.52
N LYS A 80 16.02 -44.48 -22.34
CA LYS A 80 17.01 -44.03 -23.33
C LYS A 80 18.33 -43.63 -22.66
N LEU A 81 18.28 -42.84 -21.59
CA LEU A 81 19.47 -42.42 -20.83
C LEU A 81 20.21 -43.59 -20.19
N ILE A 82 19.49 -44.63 -19.74
CA ILE A 82 20.10 -45.85 -19.19
C ILE A 82 20.86 -46.61 -20.29
N ARG A 83 20.30 -46.70 -21.51
CA ARG A 83 20.92 -47.37 -22.65
C ARG A 83 22.14 -46.62 -23.18
N GLU A 84 22.05 -45.30 -23.33
CA GLU A 84 23.11 -44.45 -23.91
C GLU A 84 24.27 -44.20 -22.92
N HIS A 85 23.98 -44.14 -21.62
CA HIS A 85 24.96 -43.80 -20.59
C HIS A 85 24.94 -44.78 -19.41
N PRO A 86 25.45 -46.01 -19.58
CA PRO A 86 25.35 -47.08 -18.58
C PRO A 86 26.15 -46.80 -17.29
N ILE A 87 27.20 -45.98 -17.36
CA ILE A 87 28.02 -45.63 -16.19
C ILE A 87 27.42 -44.42 -15.45
N LYS A 88 27.04 -43.35 -16.18
CA LYS A 88 26.51 -42.12 -15.57
C LYS A 88 25.09 -42.31 -15.02
N SER A 89 24.29 -43.19 -15.63
CA SER A 89 22.92 -43.48 -15.18
C SER A 89 22.85 -44.12 -13.78
N LYS A 90 23.95 -44.70 -13.26
CA LYS A 90 24.04 -45.19 -11.88
C LYS A 90 24.02 -44.08 -10.84
N ILE A 91 24.37 -42.85 -11.22
CA ILE A 91 24.36 -41.68 -10.34
C ILE A 91 22.93 -41.10 -10.33
N SER A 92 22.19 -41.32 -9.24
CA SER A 92 20.80 -40.88 -9.10
C SER A 92 20.59 -39.37 -9.31
N ARG A 93 21.54 -38.54 -8.84
CA ARG A 93 21.48 -37.08 -9.02
C ARG A 93 21.61 -36.67 -10.49
N TRP A 94 22.46 -37.35 -11.26
CA TRP A 94 22.68 -37.03 -12.67
C TRP A 94 21.43 -37.34 -13.51
N ILE A 95 20.82 -38.51 -13.30
CA ILE A 95 19.59 -38.90 -14.00
C ILE A 95 18.40 -38.01 -13.61
N GLN A 96 18.29 -37.62 -12.33
CA GLN A 96 17.26 -36.69 -11.88
C GLN A 96 17.44 -35.30 -12.50
N SER A 97 18.67 -34.78 -12.57
CA SER A 97 18.96 -33.50 -13.23
C SER A 97 18.55 -33.53 -14.69
N LYS A 98 18.86 -34.63 -15.41
CA LYS A 98 18.50 -34.76 -16.83
C LYS A 98 17.00 -34.91 -17.04
N LEU A 99 16.31 -35.71 -16.23
CA LEU A 99 14.85 -35.81 -16.30
C LEU A 99 14.16 -34.50 -15.92
N PHE A 100 14.76 -33.69 -15.04
CA PHE A 100 14.24 -32.38 -14.67
C PHE A 100 14.41 -31.36 -15.81
N GLU A 101 15.58 -31.33 -16.45
CA GLU A 101 15.82 -30.52 -17.66
C GLU A 101 14.82 -30.88 -18.77
N GLU A 102 14.67 -32.18 -19.06
CA GLU A 102 13.71 -32.64 -20.09
C GLU A 102 12.25 -32.37 -19.71
N ARG A 103 11.89 -32.47 -18.42
CA ARG A 103 10.57 -32.06 -17.94
C ARG A 103 10.29 -30.59 -18.22
N ILE A 104 11.24 -29.70 -17.92
CA ILE A 104 11.08 -28.26 -18.20
C ILE A 104 10.93 -28.01 -19.70
N ASN A 105 11.76 -28.67 -20.52
CA ASN A 105 11.70 -28.55 -21.98
C ASN A 105 10.34 -29.02 -22.52
N TYR A 106 9.84 -30.16 -22.03
CA TYR A 106 8.54 -30.70 -22.43
C TYR A 106 7.40 -29.74 -22.07
N ILE A 107 7.39 -29.24 -20.83
CA ILE A 107 6.39 -28.26 -20.36
C ILE A 107 6.42 -26.99 -21.20
N HIS A 108 7.60 -26.48 -21.55
CA HIS A 108 7.73 -25.30 -22.40
C HIS A 108 7.24 -25.56 -23.84
N GLN A 109 7.48 -26.75 -24.38
CA GLN A 109 6.99 -27.11 -25.73
C GLN A 109 5.46 -27.25 -25.77
N HIS A 110 4.85 -27.76 -24.70
CA HIS A 110 3.42 -28.07 -24.60
C HIS A 110 2.66 -27.09 -23.69
N GLU A 111 3.20 -25.88 -23.46
CA GLU A 111 2.64 -24.88 -22.52
C GLU A 111 1.19 -24.52 -22.86
N TRP A 112 0.86 -24.55 -24.15
CA TRP A 112 -0.41 -24.11 -24.70
C TRP A 112 -1.40 -25.24 -24.98
N ASP A 113 -0.92 -26.49 -24.98
CA ASP A 113 -1.71 -27.64 -25.42
C ASP A 113 -2.87 -27.92 -24.45
N ALA A 114 -2.67 -27.65 -23.16
CA ALA A 114 -3.73 -27.73 -22.16
C ALA A 114 -4.91 -26.81 -22.49
N HIS A 115 -4.63 -25.60 -23.00
CA HIS A 115 -5.68 -24.65 -23.36
C HIS A 115 -6.36 -25.06 -24.66
N GLN A 116 -5.60 -25.47 -25.68
CA GLN A 116 -6.17 -25.92 -26.96
C GLN A 116 -7.07 -27.15 -26.79
N LEU A 117 -6.57 -28.19 -26.10
CA LEU A 117 -7.34 -29.41 -25.84
C LEU A 117 -8.59 -29.13 -24.99
N SER A 118 -8.49 -28.21 -24.03
CA SER A 118 -9.66 -27.80 -23.23
C SER A 118 -10.71 -27.09 -24.06
N ILE A 119 -10.31 -26.25 -25.02
CA ILE A 119 -11.23 -25.56 -25.94
C ILE A 119 -11.94 -26.59 -26.83
N ASP A 120 -11.19 -27.49 -27.45
CA ASP A 120 -11.72 -28.51 -28.36
C ASP A 120 -12.74 -29.42 -27.63
N GLN A 121 -12.41 -29.87 -26.42
CA GLN A 121 -13.31 -30.71 -25.63
C GLN A 121 -14.54 -29.94 -25.11
N CYS A 122 -14.40 -28.68 -24.71
CA CYS A 122 -15.55 -27.86 -24.32
C CYS A 122 -16.49 -27.58 -25.50
N GLN A 123 -15.95 -27.40 -26.71
CA GLN A 123 -16.74 -27.26 -27.94
C GLN A 123 -17.47 -28.56 -28.29
N ALA A 124 -16.79 -29.70 -28.18
CA ALA A 124 -17.39 -31.02 -28.41
C ALA A 124 -18.56 -31.32 -27.46
N LEU A 125 -18.48 -30.83 -26.22
CA LEU A 125 -19.54 -30.94 -25.21
C LEU A 125 -20.67 -29.89 -25.36
N GLY A 126 -20.60 -29.03 -26.37
CA GLY A 126 -21.61 -28.00 -26.63
C GLY A 126 -21.54 -26.77 -25.71
N ASN A 127 -20.48 -26.60 -24.91
CA ASN A 127 -20.30 -25.46 -24.02
C ASN A 127 -19.53 -24.32 -24.71
N GLN A 128 -20.21 -23.63 -25.62
CA GLN A 128 -19.64 -22.55 -26.43
C GLN A 128 -19.17 -21.35 -25.58
N GLN A 129 -19.89 -21.04 -24.50
CA GLN A 129 -19.57 -19.89 -23.65
C GLN A 129 -18.24 -20.08 -22.92
N VAL A 130 -18.00 -21.26 -22.33
CA VAL A 130 -16.74 -21.55 -21.65
C VAL A 130 -15.61 -21.67 -22.67
N ALA A 131 -15.83 -22.34 -23.80
CA ALA A 131 -14.85 -22.40 -24.87
C ALA A 131 -14.43 -20.99 -25.36
N TYR A 132 -15.38 -20.06 -25.49
CA TYR A 132 -15.09 -18.67 -25.84
C TYR A 132 -14.20 -17.97 -24.80
N PHE A 133 -14.48 -18.15 -23.50
CA PHE A 133 -13.67 -17.53 -22.45
C PHE A 133 -12.25 -18.09 -22.42
N ILE A 134 -12.08 -19.42 -22.52
CA ILE A 134 -10.75 -20.04 -22.59
C ILE A 134 -10.01 -19.56 -23.84
N GLN A 135 -10.68 -19.51 -25.00
CA GLN A 135 -10.11 -19.03 -26.25
C GLN A 135 -9.62 -17.58 -26.12
N ARG A 136 -10.43 -16.70 -25.53
CA ARG A 136 -10.07 -15.29 -25.30
C ARG A 136 -8.85 -15.17 -24.39
N ASP A 137 -8.81 -15.94 -23.31
CA ASP A 137 -7.70 -15.88 -22.35
C ASP A 137 -6.43 -16.49 -22.96
N PHE A 138 -6.57 -17.53 -23.78
CA PHE A 138 -5.49 -18.14 -24.56
C PHE A 138 -4.89 -17.16 -25.57
N THR A 139 -5.73 -16.53 -26.41
CA THR A 139 -5.25 -15.52 -27.40
C THR A 139 -4.62 -14.32 -26.69
N PHE A 140 -5.18 -13.90 -25.55
CA PHE A 140 -4.59 -12.86 -24.74
C PHE A 140 -3.18 -13.22 -24.28
N ARG A 141 -2.99 -14.38 -23.65
CA ARG A 141 -1.67 -14.80 -23.11
C ARG A 141 -0.65 -15.04 -24.21
N LYS A 142 -1.06 -15.63 -25.33
CA LYS A 142 -0.17 -15.99 -26.43
C LYS A 142 0.25 -14.76 -27.26
N ASP A 143 -0.72 -13.93 -27.66
CA ASP A 143 -0.49 -12.89 -28.67
C ASP A 143 -0.42 -11.49 -28.07
N HIS A 144 -1.31 -11.15 -27.12
CA HIS A 144 -1.44 -9.79 -26.60
C HIS A 144 -0.51 -9.49 -25.40
N GLU A 145 -0.37 -10.41 -24.45
CA GLU A 145 0.46 -10.26 -23.27
C GLU A 145 1.93 -9.93 -23.57
N PRO A 146 2.64 -10.61 -24.51
CA PRO A 146 4.03 -10.27 -24.79
C PRO A 146 4.17 -8.87 -25.40
N ILE A 147 3.19 -8.43 -26.21
CA ILE A 147 3.16 -7.08 -26.77
C ILE A 147 2.95 -6.07 -25.64
N LEU A 148 1.95 -6.30 -24.78
CA LEU A 148 1.66 -5.45 -23.62
C LEU A 148 2.85 -5.36 -22.66
N ARG A 149 3.53 -6.47 -22.38
CA ARG A 149 4.74 -6.45 -21.54
C ARG A 149 5.85 -5.65 -22.21
N ARG A 150 6.05 -5.75 -23.52
CA ARG A 150 7.05 -4.96 -24.24
C ARG A 150 6.72 -3.47 -24.27
N THR A 151 5.44 -3.09 -24.37
CA THR A 151 5.00 -1.69 -24.35
C THR A 151 4.97 -1.09 -22.96
N LEU A 152 4.63 -1.89 -21.94
CA LEU A 152 4.53 -1.44 -20.54
C LEU A 152 5.85 -1.44 -19.79
N LYS A 153 6.78 -2.34 -20.12
CA LYS A 153 8.12 -2.37 -19.50
C LYS A 153 8.87 -1.02 -19.59
N PRO A 154 8.81 -0.25 -20.69
CA PRO A 154 9.36 1.10 -20.74
C PRO A 154 8.42 2.18 -20.16
N SER A 155 7.15 1.90 -19.89
CA SER A 155 6.21 2.87 -19.31
C SER A 155 6.28 2.89 -17.78
N ILE A 156 7.48 2.98 -17.21
CA ILE A 156 7.65 3.20 -15.76
C ILE A 156 7.16 4.61 -15.45
N GLU A 157 6.02 4.69 -14.75
CA GLU A 157 5.48 5.95 -14.28
C GLU A 157 6.40 6.53 -13.18
N PRO A 158 6.78 7.82 -13.28
CA PRO A 158 7.57 8.44 -12.23
C PRO A 158 6.71 8.63 -10.98
N SER A 159 7.22 8.19 -9.83
CA SER A 159 6.51 8.38 -8.56
C SER A 159 6.32 9.87 -8.20
N LYS A 160 7.24 10.75 -8.66
CA LYS A 160 7.13 12.19 -8.47
C LYS A 160 7.80 12.98 -9.60
N THR A 161 7.16 14.05 -10.02
CA THR A 161 7.73 15.10 -10.89
C THR A 161 8.11 16.30 -10.03
N ILE A 162 9.34 16.79 -10.15
CA ILE A 162 9.86 17.92 -9.39
C ILE A 162 10.17 19.05 -10.36
N GLU A 163 9.57 20.21 -10.12
CA GLU A 163 9.71 21.38 -10.97
C GLU A 163 10.66 22.42 -10.36
N CYS A 164 11.52 22.99 -11.20
CA CYS A 164 12.39 24.11 -10.89
C CYS A 164 12.14 25.20 -11.93
N SER A 165 11.99 26.46 -11.49
CA SER A 165 11.68 27.55 -12.41
C SER A 165 12.74 28.64 -12.42
N ARG A 166 13.00 29.21 -13.61
CA ARG A 166 13.83 30.40 -13.79
C ARG A 166 13.02 31.54 -14.39
N SER A 167 13.34 32.77 -14.03
CA SER A 167 12.68 33.97 -14.55
C SER A 167 13.16 34.28 -15.98
N ILE A 168 12.24 34.74 -16.84
CA ILE A 168 12.56 35.26 -18.17
C ILE A 168 12.96 36.72 -18.03
N TRP A 169 14.18 37.06 -18.41
CA TRP A 169 14.78 38.36 -18.09
C TRP A 169 14.14 39.53 -18.84
N LEU A 170 13.79 39.31 -20.11
CA LEU A 170 13.25 40.35 -20.99
C LEU A 170 11.74 40.14 -21.20
N PRO A 171 10.91 41.19 -20.99
CA PRO A 171 9.47 41.11 -21.21
C PRO A 171 9.05 40.70 -22.62
N LYS A 172 9.88 41.01 -23.63
CA LYS A 172 9.67 40.63 -25.04
C LYS A 172 9.55 39.12 -25.24
N TYR A 173 10.17 38.32 -24.38
CA TYR A 173 10.15 36.86 -24.46
C TYR A 173 9.17 36.21 -23.49
N TRP A 174 8.31 36.98 -22.81
CA TRP A 174 7.27 36.40 -21.99
C TRP A 174 6.25 35.68 -22.84
N ILE A 175 5.88 34.47 -22.42
CA ILE A 175 4.97 33.60 -23.16
C ILE A 175 3.56 33.89 -22.68
N VAL A 176 2.64 34.14 -23.61
CA VAL A 176 1.22 34.33 -23.31
C VAL A 176 0.50 33.02 -23.62
N GLU A 177 0.04 32.35 -22.58
CA GLU A 177 -0.72 31.11 -22.70
C GLU A 177 -2.21 31.41 -22.67
N ARG A 178 -2.93 30.92 -23.69
CA ARG A 178 -4.39 31.05 -23.78
C ARG A 178 -5.02 29.76 -23.29
N THR A 179 -5.66 29.82 -22.13
CA THR A 179 -6.38 28.70 -21.53
C THR A 179 -7.88 28.84 -21.79
N TYR A 180 -8.48 27.77 -22.33
CA TYR A 180 -9.93 27.65 -22.46
C TYR A 180 -10.44 26.85 -21.26
N PRO A 181 -11.41 27.36 -20.48
CA PRO A 181 -12.01 26.55 -19.42
C PRO A 181 -12.66 25.31 -20.04
N LEU A 182 -12.43 24.14 -19.45
CA LEU A 182 -13.12 22.92 -19.84
C LEU A 182 -14.64 23.07 -19.57
N PRO A 183 -15.51 22.45 -20.37
CA PRO A 183 -16.97 22.60 -20.25
C PRO A 183 -17.58 22.12 -18.91
N THR A 184 -16.79 21.55 -18.01
CA THR A 184 -17.22 21.02 -16.71
C THR A 184 -17.27 22.06 -15.58
N GLU A 185 -16.63 23.23 -15.72
CA GLU A 185 -16.82 24.33 -14.78
C GLU A 185 -18.08 25.12 -15.16
N ARG A 186 -19.08 25.13 -14.26
CA ARG A 186 -20.34 25.87 -14.38
C ARG A 186 -20.13 27.40 -14.30
N ILE A 187 -19.26 27.95 -15.13
CA ILE A 187 -19.08 29.39 -15.28
C ILE A 187 -19.44 29.74 -16.73
N PRO A 188 -20.56 30.44 -16.97
CA PRO A 188 -21.05 30.75 -18.31
C PRO A 188 -20.28 31.95 -18.90
N THR A 189 -18.96 31.84 -19.03
CA THR A 189 -18.16 32.88 -19.68
C THR A 189 -17.35 32.30 -20.83
N PRO A 190 -17.63 32.67 -22.09
CA PRO A 190 -16.85 32.27 -23.27
C PRO A 190 -15.50 33.00 -23.38
N TYR A 191 -15.00 33.57 -22.28
CA TYR A 191 -13.77 34.36 -22.30
C TYR A 191 -12.56 33.46 -22.05
N ALA A 192 -11.68 33.37 -23.04
CA ALA A 192 -10.39 32.72 -22.87
C ALA A 192 -9.60 33.42 -21.75
N LYS A 193 -9.07 32.63 -20.82
CA LYS A 193 -8.23 33.12 -19.75
C LYS A 193 -6.78 33.17 -20.26
N TYR A 194 -6.23 34.37 -20.33
CA TYR A 194 -4.83 34.59 -20.70
C TYR A 194 -3.96 34.57 -19.45
N ASN A 195 -3.00 33.64 -19.42
CA ASN A 195 -2.00 33.55 -18.38
C ASN A 195 -0.65 34.03 -18.94
N LEU A 196 -0.02 34.97 -18.25
CA LEU A 196 1.29 35.49 -18.63
C LEU A 196 2.38 34.66 -17.93
N GLN A 197 3.08 33.84 -18.69
CA GLN A 197 4.15 32.99 -18.19
C GLN A 197 5.47 33.78 -18.18
N ARG A 198 5.85 34.26 -16.98
CA ARG A 198 7.10 35.01 -16.73
C ARG A 198 8.29 34.10 -16.37
N LYS A 199 8.06 32.81 -16.19
CA LYS A 199 9.06 31.83 -15.73
C LYS A 199 9.08 30.62 -16.65
N ILE A 200 10.28 30.14 -16.98
CA ILE A 200 10.49 28.86 -17.65
C ILE A 200 10.61 27.79 -16.57
N THR A 201 9.76 26.78 -16.65
CA THR A 201 9.75 25.61 -15.77
C THR A 201 10.55 24.48 -16.38
N TYR A 202 11.41 23.86 -15.58
CA TYR A 202 12.14 22.65 -15.90
C TYR A 202 11.68 21.56 -14.95
N SER A 203 11.31 20.41 -15.48
CA SER A 203 10.88 19.25 -14.69
C SER A 203 11.93 18.15 -14.71
N THR A 204 12.18 17.55 -13.55
CA THR A 204 12.89 16.28 -13.45
C THR A 204 12.01 15.23 -12.80
N THR A 205 12.25 13.96 -13.12
CA THR A 205 11.44 12.84 -12.63
C THR A 205 12.29 11.91 -11.78
N THR A 206 11.67 11.23 -10.80
CA THR A 206 12.32 10.22 -9.96
C THR A 206 12.60 8.90 -10.68
N ARG A 207 12.25 8.81 -11.97
CA ARG A 207 12.32 7.60 -12.80
C ARG A 207 13.75 7.08 -13.02
N TYR A 208 14.72 7.98 -13.16
CA TYR A 208 16.07 7.62 -13.56
C TYR A 208 17.02 7.53 -12.36
N PRO A 209 18.01 6.61 -12.37
CA PRO A 209 19.08 6.65 -11.38
C PRO A 209 19.79 8.02 -11.43
N PHE A 210 20.33 8.45 -10.29
CA PHE A 210 20.96 9.77 -10.13
C PHE A 210 20.05 10.98 -10.38
N TRP A 211 18.72 10.82 -10.35
CA TRP A 211 17.78 11.95 -10.46
C TRP A 211 18.05 13.06 -9.43
N ARG A 212 18.60 12.72 -8.25
CA ARG A 212 19.00 13.68 -7.21
C ARG A 212 20.13 14.60 -7.65
N TRP A 213 21.13 14.07 -8.35
CA TRP A 213 22.25 14.85 -8.90
C TRP A 213 21.78 15.74 -10.04
N LYS A 214 20.92 15.22 -10.92
CA LYS A 214 20.27 16.02 -11.97
C LYS A 214 19.44 17.16 -11.36
N LEU A 215 18.68 16.88 -10.31
CA LEU A 215 17.90 17.89 -9.58
C LEU A 215 18.81 18.94 -8.93
N PHE A 216 19.92 18.52 -8.32
CA PHE A 216 20.92 19.42 -7.75
C PHE A 216 21.50 20.37 -8.81
N ALA A 217 21.92 19.85 -9.96
CA ALA A 217 22.44 20.66 -11.07
C ALA A 217 21.37 21.62 -11.61
N LEU A 218 20.14 21.14 -11.83
CA LEU A 218 19.03 21.93 -12.33
C LEU A 218 18.65 23.06 -11.36
N ARG A 219 18.60 22.76 -10.06
CA ARG A 219 18.30 23.74 -9.01
C ARG A 219 19.40 24.79 -8.92
N THR A 220 20.66 24.38 -8.96
CA THR A 220 21.81 25.29 -8.98
C THR A 220 21.76 26.22 -10.17
N TYR A 221 21.50 25.70 -11.37
CA TYR A 221 21.34 26.50 -12.58
C TYR A 221 20.17 27.50 -12.49
N CYS A 222 18.99 27.06 -12.07
CA CYS A 222 17.82 27.93 -11.96
C CYS A 222 18.01 29.02 -10.90
N TRP A 223 18.55 28.66 -9.73
CA TRP A 223 18.78 29.60 -8.64
C TRP A 223 19.89 30.60 -8.98
N LEU A 224 20.96 30.14 -9.65
CA LEU A 224 22.02 31.02 -10.16
C LEU A 224 21.46 32.09 -11.10
N LEU A 225 20.70 31.69 -12.13
CA LEU A 225 20.14 32.66 -13.08
C LEU A 225 19.10 33.58 -12.44
N ASN A 226 18.34 33.09 -11.46
CA ASN A 226 17.40 33.92 -10.69
C ASN A 226 18.14 34.91 -9.78
N ALA A 227 19.25 34.50 -9.16
CA ALA A 227 20.09 35.36 -8.35
C ALA A 227 20.70 36.46 -9.23
N ILE A 228 21.30 36.11 -10.38
CA ILE A 228 21.83 37.09 -11.35
C ILE A 228 20.72 38.05 -11.79
N TYR A 229 19.54 37.54 -12.15
CA TYR A 229 18.41 38.38 -12.54
C TYR A 229 18.02 39.37 -11.44
N THR A 230 17.86 38.89 -10.21
CA THR A 230 17.42 39.72 -9.09
C THR A 230 18.48 40.76 -8.70
N PHE A 231 19.73 40.31 -8.54
CA PHE A 231 20.81 41.14 -8.01
C PHE A 231 21.46 42.05 -9.06
N CYS A 232 21.56 41.63 -10.32
CA CYS A 232 22.17 42.45 -11.38
C CYS A 232 21.15 43.30 -12.13
N LEU A 233 19.89 42.85 -12.26
CA LEU A 233 18.89 43.52 -13.11
C LEU A 233 17.78 44.16 -12.28
N VAL A 234 17.10 43.41 -11.40
CA VAL A 234 15.93 43.93 -10.68
C VAL A 234 16.32 45.00 -9.66
N ILE A 235 17.27 44.72 -8.77
CA ILE A 235 17.65 45.68 -7.73
C ILE A 235 18.29 46.95 -8.32
N PRO A 236 19.27 46.89 -9.25
CA PRO A 236 19.94 48.09 -9.74
C PRO A 236 19.12 48.93 -10.73
N PHE A 237 18.07 48.36 -11.38
CA PHE A 237 17.33 49.05 -12.44
C PHE A 237 15.81 49.10 -12.28
N ALA A 238 15.19 48.19 -11.51
CA ALA A 238 13.74 48.10 -11.34
C ALA A 238 13.27 48.47 -9.92
N SER A 239 14.15 48.46 -8.93
CA SER A 239 13.84 48.80 -7.53
C SER A 239 13.60 50.29 -7.30
N PRO A 240 12.82 50.69 -6.27
CA PRO A 240 12.70 52.07 -5.82
C PRO A 240 14.00 52.67 -5.27
N VAL A 241 14.97 51.85 -4.86
CA VAL A 241 16.29 52.30 -4.40
C VAL A 241 17.32 51.71 -5.35
N SER A 242 17.55 52.41 -6.46
CA SER A 242 18.29 51.90 -7.62
C SER A 242 19.06 53.00 -8.34
N PHE A 243 20.05 52.65 -9.16
CA PHE A 243 20.75 53.62 -10.01
C PHE A 243 19.78 54.34 -10.96
N ARG A 244 18.82 53.60 -11.52
CA ARG A 244 17.77 54.18 -12.37
C ARG A 244 16.88 55.15 -11.61
N ALA A 245 16.49 54.82 -10.38
CA ALA A 245 15.67 55.71 -9.56
C ALA A 245 16.41 56.99 -9.12
N LEU A 246 17.75 56.94 -9.05
CA LEU A 246 18.58 58.11 -8.76
C LEU A 246 18.72 59.03 -9.98
N LEU A 247 19.04 58.47 -11.15
CA LEU A 247 19.41 59.24 -12.35
C LEU A 247 18.22 59.60 -13.24
N SER A 248 17.10 58.89 -13.15
CA SER A 248 15.99 59.11 -14.08
C SER A 248 15.16 60.37 -13.74
N PRO A 249 14.91 61.27 -14.71
CA PRO A 249 14.15 62.50 -14.48
C PRO A 249 12.65 62.25 -14.29
N ARG A 250 12.12 61.12 -14.77
CA ARG A 250 10.69 60.81 -14.72
C ARG A 250 10.46 59.48 -13.99
N PRO A 251 9.33 59.34 -13.25
CA PRO A 251 8.97 58.07 -12.65
C PRO A 251 8.84 56.99 -13.73
N PHE A 252 9.27 55.77 -13.42
CA PHE A 252 9.25 54.63 -14.34
C PHE A 252 8.38 53.50 -13.82
N ARG A 253 7.97 52.60 -14.71
CA ARG A 253 7.15 51.42 -14.40
C ARG A 253 7.93 50.17 -14.80
N PRO A 254 8.41 49.35 -13.85
CA PRO A 254 9.21 48.18 -14.16
C PRO A 254 8.39 46.94 -14.56
N ASP A 255 7.11 46.85 -14.15
CA ASP A 255 6.26 45.71 -14.49
C ASP A 255 5.41 45.97 -15.74
N TYR A 256 5.04 44.88 -16.41
CA TYR A 256 4.14 44.90 -17.55
C TYR A 256 2.93 44.00 -17.29
N LYS A 257 1.75 44.47 -17.71
CA LYS A 257 0.48 43.75 -17.74
C LYS A 257 0.07 43.46 -19.18
N PHE A 258 -0.56 42.31 -19.38
CA PHE A 258 -1.12 41.94 -20.67
C PHE A 258 -2.48 42.60 -20.85
N ASN A 259 -2.64 43.39 -21.92
CA ASN A 259 -3.94 43.94 -22.30
C ASN A 259 -4.69 42.95 -23.21
N ARG A 260 -5.95 42.66 -22.89
CA ARG A 260 -6.77 41.68 -23.61
C ARG A 260 -7.21 42.21 -24.98
N ASP A 261 -7.48 43.52 -25.05
CA ASP A 261 -8.07 44.14 -26.24
C ASP A 261 -7.03 44.29 -27.36
N ASP A 262 -5.80 44.68 -27.01
CA ASP A 262 -4.71 44.92 -27.98
C ASP A 262 -3.79 43.73 -28.20
N LEU A 263 -3.96 42.66 -27.41
CA LEU A 263 -3.06 41.49 -27.35
C LEU A 263 -1.57 41.85 -27.15
N LYS A 264 -1.30 43.00 -26.54
CA LYS A 264 0.04 43.55 -26.30
C LYS A 264 0.31 43.73 -24.81
N LEU A 265 1.61 43.75 -24.46
CA LEU A 265 2.09 44.04 -23.12
C LEU A 265 2.20 45.56 -22.93
N HIS A 266 1.51 46.08 -21.92
CA HIS A 266 1.58 47.48 -21.51
C HIS A 266 2.24 47.60 -20.14
N GLU A 267 2.90 48.74 -19.89
CA GLU A 267 3.44 49.04 -18.57
C GLU A 267 2.32 49.07 -17.53
N ASP A 268 2.56 48.45 -16.39
CA ASP A 268 1.56 48.37 -15.33
C ASP A 268 1.45 49.72 -14.60
N PRO A 269 0.29 50.39 -14.61
CA PRO A 269 0.11 51.64 -13.86
C PRO A 269 0.32 51.46 -12.35
N SER A 270 0.10 50.27 -11.79
CA SER A 270 0.31 50.03 -10.35
C SER A 270 1.78 49.90 -9.95
N SER A 271 2.68 49.58 -10.88
CA SER A 271 4.11 49.45 -10.57
C SER A 271 4.86 50.78 -10.67
N LYS A 272 4.21 51.92 -10.41
CA LYS A 272 4.86 53.23 -10.55
C LYS A 272 5.93 53.40 -9.48
N THR A 273 7.18 53.56 -9.90
CA THR A 273 8.33 53.81 -9.03
C THR A 273 8.74 55.27 -9.09
N GLU A 274 8.71 55.94 -7.94
CA GLU A 274 9.13 57.34 -7.81
C GLU A 274 10.67 57.47 -7.79
N THR A 275 11.19 58.35 -8.63
CA THR A 275 12.60 58.75 -8.74
C THR A 275 13.00 59.80 -7.69
N PHE A 276 14.30 60.08 -7.57
CA PHE A 276 14.80 61.15 -6.70
C PHE A 276 14.11 62.49 -6.97
N ILE A 277 14.04 62.89 -8.25
CA ILE A 277 13.44 64.17 -8.65
C ILE A 277 11.93 64.22 -8.37
N SER A 278 11.21 63.13 -8.64
CA SER A 278 9.77 63.07 -8.37
C SER A 278 9.47 63.02 -6.87
N ARG A 279 10.30 62.34 -6.06
CA ARG A 279 10.22 62.38 -4.59
C ARG A 279 10.49 63.79 -4.04
N LEU A 280 11.47 64.49 -4.60
CA LEU A 280 11.79 65.86 -4.20
C LEU A 280 10.67 66.83 -4.60
N ALA A 281 10.10 66.68 -5.79
CA ALA A 281 8.94 67.44 -6.24
C ALA A 281 7.70 67.15 -5.38
N ALA A 282 7.43 65.89 -5.05
CA ALA A 282 6.33 65.49 -4.17
C ALA A 282 6.51 66.07 -2.75
N LEU A 283 7.73 66.04 -2.21
CA LEU A 283 8.05 66.68 -0.94
C LEU A 283 7.80 68.19 -1.00
N TRP A 284 8.24 68.85 -2.06
CA TRP A 284 8.04 70.30 -2.22
C TRP A 284 6.57 70.68 -2.37
N ASN A 285 5.79 69.85 -3.08
CA ASN A 285 4.34 69.99 -3.15
C ASN A 285 3.68 69.81 -1.78
N HIS A 286 4.13 68.84 -1.00
CA HIS A 286 3.67 68.64 0.38
C HIS A 286 4.05 69.82 1.28
N VAL A 287 5.26 70.36 1.16
CA VAL A 287 5.69 71.57 1.88
C VAL A 287 4.83 72.77 1.46
N ARG A 288 4.53 72.93 0.17
CA ARG A 288 3.65 74.00 -0.33
C ARG A 288 2.23 73.87 0.22
N GLN A 289 1.65 72.67 0.20
CA GLN A 289 0.33 72.40 0.79
C GLN A 289 0.33 72.60 2.31
N SER A 290 1.40 72.18 3.00
CA SER A 290 1.56 72.39 4.43
C SER A 290 1.71 73.87 4.77
N ARG A 291 2.40 74.67 3.93
CA ARG A 291 2.46 76.13 4.07
C ARG A 291 1.09 76.78 3.89
N GLN A 292 0.34 76.37 2.86
CA GLN A 292 -1.04 76.85 2.66
C GLN A 292 -1.99 76.46 3.80
N LYS A 293 -1.78 75.29 4.43
CA LYS A 293 -2.51 74.88 5.64
C LYS A 293 -2.02 75.63 6.89
N PHE A 294 -0.73 75.96 6.97
CA PHE A 294 -0.13 76.73 8.05
C PHE A 294 -0.55 78.20 8.02
N GLU A 295 -0.68 78.81 6.85
CA GLU A 295 -1.26 80.15 6.70
C GLU A 295 -2.72 80.21 7.17
N ARG A 296 -3.39 79.05 7.30
CA ARG A 296 -4.73 78.92 7.88
C ARG A 296 -4.73 78.60 9.38
N ALA A 297 -3.63 78.15 9.97
CA ALA A 297 -3.45 77.93 11.41
C ALA A 297 -1.94 77.85 11.79
N PRO A 298 -1.46 78.67 12.73
CA PRO A 298 -0.03 78.79 13.01
C PRO A 298 0.50 77.62 13.85
N ASP A 299 1.13 76.62 13.23
CA ASP A 299 2.04 75.69 13.92
C ASP A 299 3.25 75.19 13.07
N ARG A 300 4.43 75.19 13.70
CA ARG A 300 5.80 75.16 13.13
C ARG A 300 6.05 74.28 11.89
N ALA A 301 6.63 74.88 10.84
CA ALA A 301 7.03 74.21 9.60
C ALA A 301 8.30 73.33 9.74
N LYS A 302 8.18 72.02 9.50
CA LYS A 302 9.29 71.01 9.51
C LYS A 302 9.77 70.60 8.10
N GLY A 303 9.95 71.55 7.18
CA GLY A 303 10.24 71.24 5.76
C GLY A 303 11.74 71.07 5.41
N PHE A 304 12.63 71.79 6.08
CA PHE A 304 14.05 71.85 5.71
C PHE A 304 14.81 70.54 5.99
N VAL A 305 14.54 69.94 7.15
CA VAL A 305 15.20 68.69 7.61
C VAL A 305 14.88 67.52 6.67
N GLY A 306 13.64 67.42 6.17
CA GLY A 306 13.23 66.37 5.25
C GLY A 306 13.95 66.44 3.90
N THR A 307 14.16 67.65 3.36
CA THR A 307 14.89 67.85 2.11
C THR A 307 16.37 67.47 2.25
N VAL A 308 17.02 67.90 3.35
CA VAL A 308 18.42 67.55 3.63
C VAL A 308 18.60 66.04 3.83
N ALA A 309 17.67 65.39 4.53
CA ALA A 309 17.70 63.94 4.71
C ALA A 309 17.51 63.17 3.39
N ILE A 310 16.59 63.60 2.51
CA ILE A 310 16.38 62.96 1.21
C ILE A 310 17.58 63.17 0.29
N CYS A 311 18.15 64.38 0.25
CA CYS A 311 19.32 64.67 -0.59
C CYS A 311 20.60 63.96 -0.14
N THR A 312 20.71 63.52 1.12
CA THR A 312 21.90 62.81 1.63
C THR A 312 21.68 61.29 1.68
N VAL A 313 20.62 60.83 2.33
CA VAL A 313 20.37 59.41 2.59
C VAL A 313 19.97 58.66 1.32
N TYR A 314 19.10 59.25 0.48
CA TYR A 314 18.60 58.58 -0.70
C TYR A 314 19.68 58.26 -1.74
N PRO A 315 20.53 59.21 -2.20
CA PRO A 315 21.57 58.89 -3.17
C PRO A 315 22.61 57.90 -2.62
N VAL A 316 23.00 58.06 -1.35
CA VAL A 316 23.94 57.13 -0.69
C VAL A 316 23.34 55.73 -0.63
N SER A 317 22.07 55.59 -0.24
CA SER A 317 21.38 54.29 -0.22
C SER A 317 21.24 53.67 -1.62
N CYS A 318 20.93 54.47 -2.65
CA CYS A 318 20.83 54.00 -4.03
C CYS A 318 22.17 53.46 -4.53
N VAL A 319 23.26 54.18 -4.28
CA VAL A 319 24.60 53.75 -4.69
C VAL A 319 25.01 52.51 -3.93
N LEU A 320 24.98 52.52 -2.59
CA LEU A 320 25.42 51.40 -1.77
C LEU A 320 24.63 50.10 -2.02
N LEU A 321 23.29 50.19 -2.10
CA LEU A 321 22.46 49.01 -2.32
C LEU A 321 22.59 48.48 -3.75
N SER A 322 22.70 49.36 -4.75
CA SER A 322 22.86 48.92 -6.14
C SER A 322 24.26 48.35 -6.41
N THR A 323 25.33 48.98 -5.89
CA THR A 323 26.70 48.44 -6.01
C THR A 323 26.84 47.13 -5.23
N GLY A 324 26.36 47.08 -3.99
CA GLY A 324 26.37 45.87 -3.16
C GLY A 324 25.59 44.72 -3.82
N SER A 325 24.42 45.02 -4.38
CA SER A 325 23.63 44.04 -5.15
C SER A 325 24.39 43.56 -6.38
N PHE A 326 25.02 44.45 -7.15
CA PHE A 326 25.79 44.06 -8.33
C PHE A 326 26.97 43.15 -7.96
N ILE A 327 27.68 43.45 -6.87
CA ILE A 327 28.77 42.60 -6.36
C ILE A 327 28.24 41.22 -5.95
N LEU A 328 27.13 41.16 -5.20
CA LEU A 328 26.49 39.88 -4.82
C LEU A 328 26.02 39.08 -6.04
N GLY A 329 25.50 39.75 -7.05
CA GLY A 329 25.09 39.14 -8.32
C GLY A 329 26.28 38.63 -9.13
N ALA A 330 27.38 39.38 -9.17
CA ALA A 330 28.62 38.98 -9.85
C ALA A 330 29.29 37.78 -9.15
N LEU A 331 29.22 37.73 -7.82
CA LEU A 331 29.71 36.60 -7.02
C LEU A 331 28.77 35.39 -7.02
N SER A 332 27.57 35.49 -7.60
CA SER A 332 26.59 34.39 -7.61
C SER A 332 27.10 33.05 -8.14
N PRO A 333 27.98 32.96 -9.16
CA PRO A 333 28.52 31.67 -9.58
C PRO A 333 29.32 30.95 -8.49
N ILE A 334 29.85 31.68 -7.50
CA ILE A 334 30.66 31.13 -6.41
C ILE A 334 29.78 30.69 -5.24
N TRP A 335 28.89 31.57 -4.76
CA TRP A 335 28.11 31.29 -3.56
C TRP A 335 26.82 30.47 -3.83
N MET A 336 26.27 30.49 -5.04
CA MET A 336 25.08 29.69 -5.38
C MET A 336 25.30 28.18 -5.28
N PRO A 337 26.37 27.59 -5.86
CA PRO A 337 26.64 26.16 -5.71
C PRO A 337 26.84 25.74 -4.25
N ILE A 338 27.48 26.60 -3.45
CA ILE A 338 27.67 26.35 -2.01
C ILE A 338 26.32 26.31 -1.30
N LEU A 339 25.45 27.30 -1.56
CA LEU A 339 24.12 27.35 -0.97
C LEU A 339 23.25 26.15 -1.37
N THR A 340 23.25 25.76 -2.64
CA THR A 340 22.49 24.58 -3.10
C THR A 340 23.06 23.28 -2.56
N LEU A 341 24.38 23.20 -2.35
CA LEU A 341 25.04 22.03 -1.75
C LEU A 341 24.69 21.92 -0.27
N LEU A 342 24.75 23.02 0.48
CA LEU A 342 24.27 23.07 1.87
C LEU A 342 22.81 22.65 1.96
N PHE A 343 21.95 23.17 1.08
CA PHE A 343 20.55 22.75 1.00
C PHE A 343 20.40 21.26 0.70
N HIS A 344 21.22 20.71 -0.22
CA HIS A 344 21.21 19.28 -0.53
C HIS A 344 21.63 18.42 0.66
N ILE A 345 22.66 18.85 1.41
CA ILE A 345 23.12 18.18 2.64
C ILE A 345 22.01 18.20 3.70
N VAL A 346 21.35 19.34 3.90
CA VAL A 346 20.20 19.45 4.83
C VAL A 346 19.06 18.53 4.40
N GLN A 347 18.80 18.39 3.10
CA GLN A 347 17.77 17.47 2.60
C GLN A 347 18.11 15.99 2.85
N ILE A 348 19.39 15.63 2.84
CA ILE A 348 19.86 14.27 3.13
C ILE A 348 19.83 13.98 4.63
N LEU A 349 20.25 14.95 5.45
CA LEU A 349 20.45 14.77 6.89
C LEU A 349 19.20 15.01 7.72
N VAL A 350 18.41 16.03 7.41
CA VAL A 350 17.31 16.50 8.27
C VAL A 350 15.95 16.12 7.70
N TYR A 351 15.65 16.56 6.47
CA TYR A 351 14.32 16.39 5.88
C TYR A 351 14.35 16.25 4.36
N ASP A 352 13.94 15.08 3.86
CA ASP A 352 13.87 14.80 2.43
C ASP A 352 12.52 15.27 1.83
N ALA A 353 12.47 16.55 1.47
CA ALA A 353 11.33 17.14 0.76
C ALA A 353 11.09 16.51 -0.63
N ASN A 354 12.11 15.84 -1.19
CA ASN A 354 12.08 15.28 -2.54
C ASN A 354 11.87 13.76 -2.52
N SER A 355 11.40 13.17 -1.41
CA SER A 355 11.16 11.72 -1.31
C SER A 355 10.30 11.22 -2.49
N ALA A 356 10.71 10.11 -3.09
CA ALA A 356 10.04 9.57 -4.28
C ALA A 356 8.67 8.93 -3.96
N GLY A 357 8.43 8.52 -2.71
CA GLY A 357 7.13 7.99 -2.27
C GLY A 357 6.46 8.86 -1.21
N GLU A 358 5.14 8.71 -1.09
CA GLU A 358 4.35 9.29 0.00
C GLU A 358 4.58 8.56 1.33
N TYR A 359 4.78 7.25 1.25
CA TYR A 359 5.02 6.34 2.39
C TYR A 359 6.52 6.11 2.56
N GLY A 360 7.20 7.01 3.26
CA GLY A 360 8.62 6.89 3.58
C GLY A 360 9.01 7.78 4.75
N ARG A 361 10.05 7.40 5.49
CA ARG A 361 10.59 8.21 6.60
C ARG A 361 11.26 9.45 6.01
N LYS A 362 10.61 10.60 6.09
CA LYS A 362 11.11 11.87 5.52
C LYS A 362 12.13 12.57 6.41
N PHE A 363 12.09 12.32 7.71
CA PHE A 363 13.04 12.89 8.66
C PHE A 363 14.25 11.96 8.83
N PHE A 364 15.43 12.57 8.96
CA PHE A 364 16.68 11.89 9.25
C PHE A 364 16.95 10.67 8.36
N CYS A 365 16.72 10.80 7.03
CA CYS A 365 16.80 9.67 6.11
C CYS A 365 18.13 8.91 6.21
N LEU A 366 19.26 9.62 6.17
CA LEU A 366 20.58 8.99 6.20
C LEU A 366 20.87 8.28 7.53
N ILE A 367 20.51 8.91 8.65
CA ILE A 367 20.66 8.32 9.99
C ILE A 367 19.75 7.10 10.14
N ASN A 368 18.51 7.18 9.66
CA ASN A 368 17.57 6.06 9.70
C ASN A 368 18.07 4.87 8.88
N ILE A 369 18.59 5.10 7.68
CA ILE A 369 19.15 4.04 6.83
C ILE A 369 20.38 3.42 7.50
N LEU A 370 21.31 4.23 8.03
CA LEU A 370 22.53 3.74 8.67
C LEU A 370 22.27 3.01 9.98
N ILE A 371 21.42 3.56 10.86
CA ILE A 371 21.18 2.99 12.18
C ILE A 371 20.10 1.91 12.13
N THR A 372 18.97 2.18 11.48
CA THR A 372 17.86 1.21 11.49
C THR A 372 18.11 0.10 10.49
N ASP A 373 18.29 0.44 9.22
CA ASP A 373 18.26 -0.58 8.17
C ASP A 373 19.60 -1.32 8.09
N PHE A 374 20.72 -0.59 8.19
CA PHE A 374 22.04 -1.20 8.11
C PHE A 374 22.50 -1.78 9.44
N LEU A 375 22.54 -0.98 10.52
CA LEU A 375 23.05 -1.46 11.80
C LEU A 375 22.07 -2.42 12.50
N LEU A 376 20.82 -1.99 12.76
CA LEU A 376 19.86 -2.81 13.50
C LEU A 376 19.38 -4.01 12.68
N CYS A 377 18.79 -3.78 11.50
CA CYS A 377 18.26 -4.87 10.67
C CYS A 377 19.36 -5.67 9.96
N GLY A 378 20.45 -5.01 9.53
CA GLY A 378 21.53 -5.66 8.78
C GLY A 378 22.55 -6.40 9.64
N ILE A 379 22.92 -5.89 10.82
CA ILE A 379 23.99 -6.46 11.66
C ILE A 379 23.45 -7.04 12.96
N VAL A 380 22.70 -6.25 13.74
CA VAL A 380 22.26 -6.67 15.07
C VAL A 380 21.22 -7.78 14.99
N GLN A 381 20.24 -7.67 14.10
CA GLN A 381 19.19 -8.66 13.93
C GLN A 381 19.72 -10.06 13.58
N PRO A 382 20.64 -10.25 12.60
CA PRO A 382 21.17 -11.59 12.33
C PRO A 382 22.02 -12.13 13.50
N ILE A 383 22.77 -11.27 14.21
CA ILE A 383 23.50 -11.70 15.42
C ILE A 383 22.53 -12.18 16.50
N LEU A 384 21.45 -11.43 16.75
CA LEU A 384 20.42 -11.82 17.70
C LEU A 384 19.70 -13.10 17.30
N VAL A 385 19.45 -13.31 16.00
CA VAL A 385 18.87 -14.56 15.49
C VAL A 385 19.81 -15.73 15.72
N LEU A 386 21.12 -15.56 15.50
CA LEU A 386 22.12 -16.60 15.81
C LEU A 386 22.18 -16.91 17.30
N ILE A 387 22.13 -15.90 18.17
CA ILE A 387 22.07 -16.09 19.62
C ILE A 387 20.77 -16.81 20.00
N ALA A 388 19.63 -16.38 19.47
CA ALA A 388 18.32 -16.97 19.74
C ALA A 388 18.26 -18.44 19.28
N LEU A 389 18.92 -18.78 18.16
CA LEU A 389 19.02 -20.16 17.67
C LEU A 389 19.71 -21.09 18.67
N VAL A 390 20.64 -20.56 19.49
CA VAL A 390 21.35 -21.34 20.51
C VAL A 390 20.60 -21.31 21.85
N PHE A 391 20.11 -20.15 22.28
CA PHE A 391 19.45 -20.00 23.59
C PHE A 391 18.05 -20.61 23.63
N SER A 392 17.29 -20.56 22.53
CA SER A 392 15.95 -21.12 22.44
C SER A 392 15.89 -22.63 22.73
N PRO A 393 16.72 -23.50 22.11
CA PRO A 393 16.72 -24.92 22.45
C PRO A 393 17.24 -25.21 23.86
N ILE A 394 18.18 -24.42 24.38
CA ILE A 394 18.69 -24.60 25.75
C ILE A 394 17.59 -24.29 26.77
N THR A 395 16.89 -23.16 26.61
CA THR A 395 15.80 -22.76 27.50
C THR A 395 14.63 -23.73 27.42
N SER A 396 14.25 -24.20 26.23
CA SER A 396 13.20 -25.20 26.07
C SER A 396 13.57 -26.54 26.71
N LEU A 397 14.83 -26.97 26.61
CA LEU A 397 15.34 -28.16 27.28
C LEU A 397 15.28 -28.02 28.81
N LEU A 398 15.67 -26.88 29.37
CA LEU A 398 15.60 -26.63 30.82
C LEU A 398 14.16 -26.67 31.33
N ILE A 399 13.23 -26.05 30.59
CA ILE A 399 11.79 -26.08 30.94
C ILE A 399 11.27 -27.52 30.89
N LEU A 400 11.65 -28.30 29.87
CA LEU A 400 11.27 -29.70 29.75
C LEU A 400 11.81 -30.54 30.91
N ILE A 401 13.08 -30.36 31.29
CA ILE A 401 13.70 -31.07 32.42
C ILE A 401 12.96 -30.73 33.72
N TYR A 402 12.68 -29.45 33.96
CA TYR A 402 11.92 -29.02 35.14
C TYR A 402 10.52 -29.64 35.18
N ALA A 403 9.80 -29.62 34.06
CA ALA A 403 8.46 -30.21 33.95
C ALA A 403 8.47 -31.72 34.21
N LEU A 404 9.47 -32.44 33.69
CA LEU A 404 9.66 -33.87 33.94
C LEU A 404 9.96 -34.13 35.42
N LEU A 405 10.91 -33.41 36.02
CA LEU A 405 11.24 -33.56 37.45
C LEU A 405 10.02 -33.29 38.34
N HIS A 406 9.25 -32.25 38.03
CA HIS A 406 8.05 -31.92 38.78
C HIS A 406 6.98 -33.02 38.65
N ARG A 407 6.76 -33.55 37.44
CA ARG A 407 5.83 -34.65 37.20
C ARG A 407 6.26 -35.94 37.91
N PHE A 408 7.56 -36.26 37.88
CA PHE A 408 8.11 -37.43 38.57
C PHE A 408 8.01 -37.27 40.09
N ALA A 409 8.37 -36.11 40.64
CA ALA A 409 8.26 -35.84 42.07
C ALA A 409 6.80 -35.92 42.55
N GLY A 410 5.86 -35.34 41.79
CA GLY A 410 4.43 -35.47 42.06
C GLY A 410 3.95 -36.93 42.00
N GLY A 411 4.35 -37.68 40.96
CA GLY A 411 4.01 -39.10 40.85
C GLY A 411 4.60 -39.96 41.98
N LEU A 412 5.86 -39.71 42.36
CA LEU A 412 6.49 -40.38 43.50
C LEU A 412 5.78 -40.03 44.80
N TYR A 413 5.47 -38.75 45.02
CA TYR A 413 4.70 -38.30 46.18
C TYR A 413 3.35 -39.01 46.24
N ASP A 414 2.60 -39.06 45.14
CA ASP A 414 1.31 -39.74 45.08
C ASP A 414 1.44 -41.25 45.36
N ILE A 415 2.46 -41.92 44.80
CA ILE A 415 2.72 -43.35 45.07
C ILE A 415 3.07 -43.57 46.54
N ILE A 416 3.92 -42.73 47.12
CA ILE A 416 4.34 -42.81 48.52
C ILE A 416 3.14 -42.59 49.45
N VAL A 417 2.38 -41.51 49.24
CA VAL A 417 1.16 -41.20 50.00
C VAL A 417 0.14 -42.32 49.84
N PHE A 418 -0.08 -42.82 48.63
CA PHE A 418 -1.02 -43.90 48.40
C PHE A 418 -0.60 -45.21 49.07
N LYS A 419 0.66 -45.64 48.93
CA LYS A 419 1.13 -46.95 49.44
C LYS A 419 1.38 -46.95 50.94
N LEU A 420 1.94 -45.86 51.49
CA LEU A 420 2.31 -45.79 52.90
C LEU A 420 1.16 -45.30 53.78
N ILE A 421 0.47 -44.24 53.35
CA ILE A 421 -0.54 -43.57 54.17
C ILE A 421 -1.91 -44.13 53.82
N ILE A 422 -2.41 -43.90 52.61
CA ILE A 422 -3.81 -44.18 52.26
C ILE A 422 -4.10 -45.68 52.29
N LYS A 423 -3.30 -46.54 51.65
CA LYS A 423 -3.57 -47.98 51.61
C LYS A 423 -3.55 -48.64 52.99
N ARG A 424 -2.76 -48.13 53.94
CA ARG A 424 -2.65 -48.70 55.29
C ARG A 424 -3.61 -48.07 56.30
N LEU A 425 -3.94 -46.79 56.15
CA LEU A 425 -4.72 -46.02 57.12
C LEU A 425 -6.13 -45.68 56.65
N ALA A 426 -6.41 -45.67 55.35
CA ALA A 426 -7.74 -45.35 54.84
C ALA A 426 -8.69 -46.52 55.09
N ARG A 427 -9.53 -46.36 56.11
CA ARG A 427 -10.74 -47.17 56.31
C ARG A 427 -11.88 -46.59 55.49
N ILE A 428 -12.77 -47.45 55.02
CA ILE A 428 -14.00 -47.03 54.33
C ILE A 428 -14.82 -46.20 55.32
N PRO A 429 -15.10 -44.92 55.03
CA PRO A 429 -15.92 -44.11 55.92
C PRO A 429 -17.35 -44.66 55.95
N ALA A 430 -17.94 -44.71 57.14
CA ALA A 430 -19.30 -45.24 57.33
C ALA A 430 -20.38 -44.31 56.73
N HIS A 431 -20.07 -43.02 56.58
CA HIS A 431 -20.96 -41.99 56.05
C HIS A 431 -20.15 -41.01 55.20
N ASP A 432 -20.83 -40.34 54.27
CA ASP A 432 -20.22 -39.31 53.43
C ASP A 432 -19.77 -38.13 54.31
N THR A 433 -18.51 -37.75 54.18
CA THR A 433 -17.95 -36.54 54.80
C THR A 433 -17.58 -35.54 53.72
N PHE A 434 -17.39 -34.27 54.09
CA PHE A 434 -16.94 -33.24 53.16
C PHE A 434 -15.64 -33.61 52.43
N LEU A 435 -14.77 -34.42 53.05
CA LEU A 435 -13.49 -34.85 52.49
C LEU A 435 -13.59 -36.08 51.58
N ALA A 436 -14.56 -36.97 51.81
CA ALA A 436 -14.67 -38.24 51.08
C ALA A 436 -16.13 -38.70 50.99
N ARG A 437 -16.59 -38.91 49.75
CA ARG A 437 -17.92 -39.45 49.43
C ARG A 437 -17.78 -40.90 48.99
N ARG A 438 -18.58 -41.79 49.56
CA ARG A 438 -18.64 -43.19 49.18
C ARG A 438 -19.45 -43.32 47.88
N ILE A 439 -18.85 -43.93 46.86
CA ILE A 439 -19.44 -44.01 45.50
C ILE A 439 -19.96 -45.43 45.17
N ALA A 440 -19.55 -46.43 45.95
CA ALA A 440 -20.01 -47.81 45.82
C ALA A 440 -19.95 -48.55 47.17
N GLY A 441 -20.87 -49.49 47.38
CA GLY A 441 -20.94 -50.37 48.55
C GLY A 441 -22.34 -50.54 49.12
N PRO A 442 -22.55 -51.52 50.02
CA PRO A 442 -23.86 -51.77 50.63
C PRO A 442 -24.35 -50.54 51.42
N GLY A 443 -25.61 -50.14 51.19
CA GLY A 443 -26.25 -48.96 51.79
C GLY A 443 -26.33 -47.71 50.89
N LEU A 444 -25.84 -47.77 49.65
CA LEU A 444 -25.79 -46.61 48.73
C LEU A 444 -26.90 -46.57 47.67
N ALA A 445 -27.93 -47.41 47.80
CA ALA A 445 -29.07 -47.39 46.89
C ALA A 445 -29.98 -46.20 47.22
N ALA A 446 -29.74 -45.06 46.57
CA ALA A 446 -30.54 -43.84 46.68
C ALA A 446 -31.96 -43.94 46.05
N GLN A 447 -32.52 -45.15 45.93
CA GLN A 447 -33.78 -45.42 45.20
C GLN A 447 -34.89 -46.00 46.09
N TYR A 448 -34.94 -45.67 47.38
CA TYR A 448 -36.16 -45.84 48.17
C TYR A 448 -36.72 -44.47 48.56
N PHE A 449 -37.13 -43.68 47.56
CA PHE A 449 -38.19 -42.72 47.82
C PHE A 449 -39.49 -43.52 47.95
N TYR A 450 -39.99 -43.69 49.17
CA TYR A 450 -41.35 -44.18 49.37
C TYR A 450 -42.30 -43.15 48.75
N GLN A 451 -42.78 -43.41 47.53
CA GLN A 451 -43.91 -42.67 46.97
C GLN A 451 -45.14 -43.04 47.80
N VAL A 452 -45.58 -42.12 48.64
CA VAL A 452 -46.86 -42.24 49.37
C VAL A 452 -47.96 -42.30 48.32
N SER A 453 -48.84 -43.29 48.42
CA SER A 453 -49.92 -43.45 47.45
C SER A 453 -50.87 -42.24 47.55
N SER A 454 -51.31 -41.71 46.40
CA SER A 454 -52.29 -40.60 46.36
C SER A 454 -53.49 -40.79 47.33
N PRO A 455 -54.10 -42.00 47.46
CA PRO A 455 -55.18 -42.19 48.42
C PRO A 455 -54.76 -42.03 49.90
N GLU A 456 -53.54 -42.40 50.29
CA GLU A 456 -53.05 -42.19 51.66
C GLU A 456 -52.90 -40.69 51.97
N VAL A 457 -52.41 -39.91 51.00
CA VAL A 457 -52.30 -38.45 51.14
C VAL A 457 -53.68 -37.82 51.27
N LEU A 458 -54.64 -38.28 50.47
CA LEU A 458 -56.00 -37.76 50.46
C LEU A 458 -56.73 -38.09 51.77
N ALA A 459 -56.60 -39.31 52.27
CA ALA A 459 -57.17 -39.72 53.57
C ALA A 459 -56.56 -38.93 54.74
N ALA A 460 -55.24 -38.70 54.72
CA ALA A 460 -54.59 -37.89 55.74
C ALA A 460 -55.10 -36.44 55.72
N LEU A 461 -55.27 -35.87 54.52
CA LEU A 461 -55.77 -34.51 54.33
C LEU A 461 -57.23 -34.36 54.79
N GLU A 462 -58.08 -35.34 54.47
CA GLU A 462 -59.48 -35.38 54.87
C GLU A 462 -59.61 -35.42 56.40
N SER A 463 -58.85 -36.29 57.07
CA SER A 463 -58.84 -36.33 58.55
C SER A 463 -58.38 -35.01 59.18
N LEU A 464 -57.50 -34.27 58.50
CA LEU A 464 -57.00 -32.97 58.95
C LEU A 464 -58.06 -31.88 58.81
N ILE A 465 -58.87 -31.95 57.76
CA ILE A 465 -60.02 -31.06 57.55
C ILE A 465 -61.10 -31.37 58.59
N GLU A 466 -61.47 -32.63 58.81
CA GLU A 466 -62.42 -33.02 59.84
C GLU A 466 -61.98 -32.56 61.24
N GLN A 467 -60.70 -32.72 61.59
CA GLN A 467 -60.19 -32.20 62.86
C GLN A 467 -60.32 -30.68 62.98
N LYS A 468 -60.11 -29.94 61.89
CA LYS A 468 -60.28 -28.48 61.88
C LYS A 468 -61.75 -28.11 62.02
N GLU A 469 -62.65 -28.80 61.33
CA GLU A 469 -64.09 -28.59 61.48
C GLU A 469 -64.56 -28.88 62.91
N LEU A 470 -64.14 -29.99 63.51
CA LEU A 470 -64.44 -30.34 64.90
C LEU A 470 -63.91 -29.28 65.88
N LYS A 471 -62.72 -28.73 65.64
CA LYS A 471 -62.18 -27.64 66.46
C LYS A 471 -62.99 -26.35 66.31
N MET A 472 -63.41 -26.00 65.09
CA MET A 472 -64.27 -24.85 64.85
C MET A 472 -65.65 -25.02 65.50
N TYR A 473 -66.23 -26.21 65.43
CA TYR A 473 -67.52 -26.51 66.06
C TYR A 473 -67.43 -26.41 67.60
N ARG A 474 -66.34 -26.93 68.19
CA ARG A 474 -66.05 -26.76 69.63
C ARG A 474 -65.81 -25.31 70.06
N SER A 475 -65.51 -24.41 69.13
CA SER A 475 -65.37 -22.98 69.43
C SER A 475 -66.66 -22.18 69.27
N TYR A 476 -67.70 -22.77 68.67
CA TYR A 476 -69.02 -22.15 68.46
C TYR A 476 -70.05 -22.55 69.53
N ILE A 477 -69.78 -23.64 70.27
CA ILE A 477 -70.44 -24.01 71.54
C ILE A 477 -69.61 -23.42 72.67
#